data_AF-A0A850TB05-F1
#
_entry.id   AF-A0A850TB05-F1
#
_cell.length_a   1.000
_cell.length_b   1.000
_cell.length_c   1.000
_cell.angle_alpha   90.00
_cell.angle_beta   90.00
_cell.angle_gamma   90.00
#
_symmetry.space_group_name_H-M   'P 1'
#
loop_
_entity.id
_entity.type
_entity.pdbx_description
1 polymer ?
#
loop_
_entity_poly.entity_id
_entity_poly.type
_entity_poly.pdbx_seq_one_letter_code
_entity_poly.pdbx_strand_id
1 'polypeptide(L)'
;MDQKSLYAVMEYLSSISDHAEAVGLGEDITKARDNLQHYMESGISDHAAQGLYETAVFLAQLPLGEPKINQETAILLLNDILTVCTRDLFSMDWAMTQYALGKLYGKRIDGEPRDNQEKALACYTAALEIWTRERAPMDWATTQHALGNLYKKRIDEEPRDNQEKALACYTAALEIRTRERAPMDWAMTQYALGNLYGKRIHGESRDNQEKALACYTAALEIRTRERAPMDWAMTQYALGNLYGKRIHGEPRDNQEKALACYTTALEIRTRERAPMDWAMTQYALGNLYGKRIHGESRDNQEKALA
;
A
#
# COMPACT_ATOMS: atom_id res chain seq x y z
N MET A 1 -11.43 -2.91 26.32
CA MET A 1 -12.72 -2.41 25.80
C MET A 1 -13.78 -2.81 26.80
N ASP A 2 -14.75 -1.95 27.08
CA ASP A 2 -15.81 -2.31 28.02
C ASP A 2 -16.83 -3.27 27.37
N GLN A 3 -17.62 -3.95 28.20
CA GLN A 3 -18.61 -4.92 27.74
C GLN A 3 -19.66 -4.27 26.81
N LYS A 4 -19.96 -2.99 27.02
CA LYS A 4 -20.93 -2.24 26.20
C LYS A 4 -20.41 -2.03 24.78
N SER A 5 -19.13 -1.69 24.63
CA SER A 5 -18.47 -1.57 23.32
C SER A 5 -18.43 -2.90 22.58
N LEU A 6 -18.18 -4.03 23.26
CA LEU A 6 -18.20 -5.36 22.64
C LEU A 6 -19.60 -5.73 22.12
N TYR A 7 -20.65 -5.48 22.90
CA TYR A 7 -22.03 -5.66 22.44
C TYR A 7 -22.36 -4.79 21.22
N ALA A 8 -21.92 -3.52 21.22
CA ALA A 8 -22.10 -2.63 20.07
C ALA A 8 -21.44 -3.18 18.79
N VAL A 9 -20.24 -3.77 18.91
CA VAL A 9 -19.56 -4.40 17.76
C VAL A 9 -20.33 -5.63 17.27
N MET A 10 -20.84 -6.46 18.18
CA MET A 10 -21.66 -7.61 17.82
C MET A 10 -22.99 -7.24 17.15
N GLU A 11 -23.66 -6.20 17.64
CA GLU A 11 -24.88 -5.66 17.03
C GLU A 11 -24.57 -5.11 15.62
N TYR A 12 -23.48 -4.37 15.48
CA TYR A 12 -23.00 -3.89 14.19
C TYR A 12 -22.75 -5.04 13.21
N LEU A 13 -22.00 -6.06 13.60
CA LEU A 13 -21.76 -7.24 12.77
C LEU A 13 -23.07 -7.97 12.41
N SER A 14 -24.03 -8.02 13.33
CA SER A 14 -25.34 -8.62 13.09
C SER A 14 -26.13 -7.83 12.04
N SER A 15 -26.08 -6.50 12.10
CA SER A 15 -26.80 -5.62 11.16
C SER A 15 -26.31 -5.74 9.71
N ILE A 16 -25.07 -6.17 9.50
CA ILE A 16 -24.48 -6.36 8.17
C ILE A 16 -24.47 -7.83 7.71
N SER A 17 -24.97 -8.76 8.54
CA SER A 17 -24.89 -10.21 8.29
C SER A 17 -25.59 -10.65 7.01
N ASP A 18 -26.82 -10.20 6.76
CA ASP A 18 -27.59 -10.56 5.56
C ASP A 18 -26.89 -10.09 4.27
N HIS A 19 -26.28 -8.90 4.32
CA HIS A 19 -25.49 -8.37 3.21
C HIS A 19 -24.20 -9.17 3.00
N ALA A 20 -23.59 -9.63 4.09
CA ALA A 20 -22.40 -10.46 4.04
C ALA A 20 -22.69 -11.83 3.42
N GLU A 21 -23.81 -12.46 3.75
CA GLU A 21 -24.25 -13.71 3.10
C GLU A 21 -24.38 -13.54 1.58
N ALA A 22 -25.00 -12.44 1.14
CA ALA A 22 -25.21 -12.16 -0.27
C ALA A 22 -23.90 -11.99 -1.08
N VAL A 23 -22.78 -11.65 -0.42
CA VAL A 23 -21.46 -11.48 -1.06
C VAL A 23 -20.45 -12.55 -0.66
N GLY A 24 -20.87 -13.61 0.03
CA GLY A 24 -20.02 -14.75 0.40
C GLY A 24 -19.10 -14.52 1.60
N LEU A 25 -19.41 -13.53 2.45
CA LEU A 25 -18.68 -13.19 3.69
C LEU A 25 -19.43 -13.62 4.97
N GLY A 26 -20.55 -14.34 4.84
CA GLY A 26 -21.39 -14.73 5.98
C GLY A 26 -20.67 -15.60 7.02
N GLU A 27 -19.85 -16.55 6.58
CA GLU A 27 -19.04 -17.39 7.47
C GLU A 27 -18.01 -16.57 8.25
N ASP A 28 -17.35 -15.60 7.59
CA ASP A 28 -16.37 -14.74 8.24
C ASP A 28 -17.00 -13.82 9.29
N ILE A 29 -18.18 -13.27 9.00
CA ILE A 29 -18.96 -12.47 9.98
C ILE A 29 -19.38 -13.34 11.17
N THR A 30 -19.82 -14.57 10.92
CA THR A 30 -20.21 -15.52 11.98
C THR A 30 -19.00 -15.84 12.85
N LYS A 31 -17.86 -16.20 12.24
CA LYS A 31 -16.60 -16.46 12.96
C LYS A 31 -16.15 -15.25 13.78
N ALA A 32 -16.23 -14.04 13.22
CA ALA A 32 -15.89 -12.81 13.92
C ALA A 32 -16.77 -12.62 15.18
N ARG A 33 -18.07 -12.88 15.08
CA ARG A 33 -19.02 -12.82 16.21
C ARG A 33 -18.72 -13.89 17.26
N ASP A 34 -18.42 -15.12 16.84
CA ASP A 34 -18.09 -16.21 17.76
C ASP A 34 -16.81 -15.91 18.54
N ASN A 35 -15.79 -15.36 17.88
CA ASN A 35 -14.55 -14.93 18.54
C ASN A 35 -14.82 -13.82 19.58
N LEU A 36 -15.69 -12.86 19.26
CA LEU A 36 -16.08 -11.79 20.21
C LEU A 36 -16.90 -12.33 21.37
N GLN A 37 -17.81 -13.27 21.12
CA GLN A 37 -18.60 -13.93 22.15
C GLN A 37 -17.69 -14.71 23.10
N HIS A 38 -16.77 -15.51 22.56
CA HIS A 38 -15.79 -16.23 23.36
C HIS A 38 -14.93 -15.28 24.20
N TYR A 39 -14.52 -14.14 23.63
CA TYR A 39 -13.78 -13.12 24.35
C TYR A 39 -14.59 -12.52 25.52
N MET A 40 -15.87 -12.20 25.31
CA MET A 40 -16.73 -11.69 26.38
C MET A 40 -16.92 -12.69 27.53
N GLU A 41 -17.00 -13.98 27.22
CA GLU A 41 -17.22 -15.04 28.20
C GLU A 41 -15.96 -15.41 28.99
N SER A 42 -14.81 -15.42 28.33
CA SER A 42 -13.56 -15.93 28.90
C SER A 42 -12.54 -14.86 29.31
N GLY A 43 -12.75 -13.59 28.91
CA GLY A 43 -11.74 -12.54 29.02
C GLY A 43 -10.59 -12.74 28.04
N ILE A 44 -9.52 -11.92 28.13
CA ILE A 44 -8.35 -12.10 27.28
C ILE A 44 -7.52 -13.28 27.80
N SER A 45 -7.61 -14.40 27.09
CA SER A 45 -6.70 -15.56 27.15
C SER A 45 -5.90 -15.66 25.84
N ASP A 46 -4.88 -16.52 25.78
CA ASP A 46 -4.05 -16.73 24.57
C ASP A 46 -4.91 -17.09 23.34
N HIS A 47 -5.92 -17.96 23.52
CA HIS A 47 -6.84 -18.34 22.44
C HIS A 47 -7.78 -17.19 22.04
N ALA A 48 -8.24 -16.41 23.02
CA ALA A 48 -9.06 -15.23 22.74
C ALA A 48 -8.26 -14.14 21.99
N ALA A 49 -6.98 -13.94 22.31
CA ALA A 49 -6.11 -12.96 21.64
C ALA A 49 -5.95 -13.27 20.15
N GLN A 50 -5.74 -14.53 19.78
CA GLN A 50 -5.67 -14.94 18.38
C GLN A 50 -6.99 -14.70 17.65
N GLY A 51 -8.13 -15.11 18.24
CA GLY A 51 -9.45 -14.90 17.65
C GLY A 51 -9.77 -13.40 17.44
N LEU A 52 -9.41 -12.56 18.41
CA LEU A 52 -9.56 -11.11 18.31
C LEU A 52 -8.66 -10.51 17.22
N TYR A 53 -7.43 -10.99 17.07
CA TYR A 53 -6.53 -10.54 16.02
C TYR A 53 -7.11 -10.86 14.64
N GLU A 54 -7.58 -12.09 14.43
CA GLU A 54 -8.24 -12.51 13.19
C GLU A 54 -9.45 -11.62 12.88
N THR A 55 -10.32 -11.40 13.87
CA THR A 55 -11.48 -10.50 13.75
C THR A 55 -11.06 -9.08 13.39
N ALA A 56 -10.02 -8.53 14.01
CA ALA A 56 -9.56 -7.18 13.74
C ALA A 56 -9.00 -7.04 12.31
N VAL A 57 -8.20 -8.01 11.86
CA VAL A 57 -7.63 -8.01 10.50
C VAL A 57 -8.72 -8.16 9.44
N PHE A 58 -9.75 -8.96 9.71
CA PHE A 58 -10.93 -9.11 8.86
C PHE A 58 -11.70 -7.79 8.76
N LEU A 59 -12.07 -7.18 9.90
CA LEU A 59 -12.75 -5.89 9.94
C LEU A 59 -11.99 -4.81 9.18
N ALA A 60 -10.67 -4.75 9.34
CA ALA A 60 -9.81 -3.80 8.63
C ALA A 60 -9.89 -3.87 7.09
N GLN A 61 -10.35 -5.00 6.55
CA GLN A 61 -10.45 -5.26 5.11
C GLN A 61 -11.90 -5.40 4.63
N LEU A 62 -12.86 -5.41 5.54
CA LEU A 62 -14.28 -5.64 5.26
C LEU A 62 -14.82 -4.53 4.32
N PRO A 63 -15.26 -4.87 3.10
CA PRO A 63 -15.81 -3.90 2.16
C PRO A 63 -17.27 -3.52 2.47
N LEU A 64 -17.88 -4.16 3.48
CA LEU A 64 -19.27 -3.93 3.91
C LEU A 64 -19.35 -3.01 5.12
N GLY A 65 -20.51 -2.37 5.27
CA GLY A 65 -20.78 -1.44 6.34
C GLY A 65 -20.00 -0.13 6.18
N GLU A 66 -19.76 0.57 7.29
CA GLU A 66 -19.02 1.83 7.28
C GLU A 66 -17.52 1.59 7.47
N PRO A 67 -16.65 1.91 6.49
CA PRO A 67 -15.21 1.65 6.59
C PRO A 67 -14.56 2.29 7.82
N LYS A 68 -15.07 3.45 8.23
CA LYS A 68 -14.66 4.16 9.44
C LYS A 68 -14.95 3.33 10.69
N ILE A 69 -16.17 2.85 10.86
CA ILE A 69 -16.55 2.01 12.01
C ILE A 69 -15.71 0.72 12.04
N ASN A 70 -15.50 0.10 10.88
CA ASN A 70 -14.68 -1.10 10.74
C ASN A 70 -13.24 -0.86 11.22
N GLN A 71 -12.62 0.24 10.79
CA GLN A 71 -11.25 0.61 11.18
C GLN A 71 -11.14 0.91 12.68
N GLU A 72 -12.05 1.72 13.23
CA GLU A 72 -12.02 2.06 14.66
C GLU A 72 -12.24 0.81 15.53
N THR A 73 -13.15 -0.07 15.12
CA THR A 73 -13.38 -1.34 15.81
C THR A 73 -12.14 -2.22 15.77
N ALA A 74 -11.49 -2.36 14.62
CA ALA A 74 -10.25 -3.14 14.50
C ALA A 74 -9.14 -2.56 15.40
N ILE A 75 -8.99 -1.23 15.45
CA ILE A 75 -8.02 -0.55 16.32
C ILE A 75 -8.32 -0.83 17.79
N LEU A 76 -9.58 -0.79 18.21
CA LEU A 76 -9.99 -1.10 19.59
C LEU A 76 -9.65 -2.55 19.96
N LEU A 77 -9.97 -3.52 19.09
CA LEU A 77 -9.65 -4.93 19.32
C LEU A 77 -8.15 -5.17 19.44
N LEU A 78 -7.34 -4.57 18.56
CA LEU A 78 -5.88 -4.73 18.64
C LEU A 78 -5.29 -4.06 19.89
N ASN A 79 -5.81 -2.91 20.31
CA ASN A 79 -5.37 -2.28 21.57
C ASN A 79 -5.75 -3.13 22.79
N ASP A 80 -6.90 -3.80 22.76
CA ASP A 80 -7.29 -4.76 23.79
C ASP A 80 -6.30 -5.93 23.88
N ILE A 81 -5.94 -6.53 22.75
CA ILE A 81 -4.92 -7.60 22.70
C ILE A 81 -3.62 -7.15 23.37
N LEU A 82 -3.17 -5.92 23.14
CA LEU A 82 -1.95 -5.35 23.73
C LEU A 82 -2.00 -5.19 25.26
N THR A 83 -3.16 -5.33 25.91
CA THR A 83 -3.26 -5.30 27.38
C THR A 83 -2.78 -6.61 28.03
N VAL A 84 -2.71 -7.70 27.25
CA VAL A 84 -2.26 -9.03 27.73
C VAL A 84 -1.06 -9.54 26.94
N CYS A 85 -1.08 -9.41 25.61
CA CYS A 85 0.11 -9.61 24.80
C CYS A 85 1.00 -8.39 24.98
N THR A 86 2.11 -8.55 25.70
CA THR A 86 3.06 -7.46 25.96
C THR A 86 4.38 -7.76 25.27
N ARG A 87 5.33 -6.82 25.29
CA ARG A 87 6.65 -7.10 24.72
C ARG A 87 7.34 -8.27 25.43
N ASP A 88 7.17 -8.38 26.75
CA ASP A 88 7.84 -9.38 27.58
C ASP A 88 7.07 -10.71 27.64
N LEU A 89 5.76 -10.68 27.35
CA LEU A 89 4.87 -11.86 27.30
C LEU A 89 4.22 -11.96 25.93
N PHE A 90 4.46 -13.05 25.20
CA PHE A 90 3.97 -13.22 23.82
C PHE A 90 4.58 -12.20 22.85
N SER A 91 5.90 -12.01 22.91
CA SER A 91 6.61 -10.96 22.17
C SER A 91 6.34 -10.97 20.66
N MET A 92 6.17 -12.15 20.05
CA MET A 92 5.88 -12.28 18.62
C MET A 92 4.47 -11.81 18.29
N ASP A 93 3.48 -12.19 19.09
CA ASP A 93 2.09 -11.75 18.93
C ASP A 93 1.97 -10.25 19.19
N TRP A 94 2.64 -9.74 20.21
CA TRP A 94 2.75 -8.30 20.44
C TRP A 94 3.30 -7.55 19.22
N ALA A 95 4.38 -8.05 18.61
CA ALA A 95 4.94 -7.44 17.40
C ALA A 95 3.98 -7.52 16.19
N MET A 96 3.26 -8.64 16.02
CA MET A 96 2.20 -8.78 15.01
C MET A 96 1.09 -7.76 15.22
N THR A 97 0.60 -7.61 16.46
CA THR A 97 -0.44 -6.66 16.81
C THR A 97 0.01 -5.21 16.59
N GLN A 98 1.25 -4.88 16.97
CA GLN A 98 1.85 -3.57 16.70
C GLN A 98 1.93 -3.30 15.20
N TYR A 99 2.40 -4.24 14.38
CA TYR A 99 2.44 -4.07 12.93
C TYR A 99 1.04 -3.86 12.32
N ALA A 100 0.05 -4.62 12.78
CA ALA A 100 -1.34 -4.48 12.32
C ALA A 100 -1.91 -3.10 12.67
N LEU A 101 -1.67 -2.60 13.89
CA LEU A 101 -2.02 -1.24 14.30
C LEU A 101 -1.31 -0.19 13.45
N GLY A 102 -0.02 -0.38 13.16
CA GLY A 102 0.75 0.52 12.29
C GLY A 102 0.12 0.66 10.91
N LYS A 103 -0.31 -0.46 10.32
CA LYS A 103 -1.01 -0.49 9.03
C LYS A 103 -2.37 0.21 9.08
N LEU A 104 -3.12 0.04 10.16
CA LEU A 104 -4.41 0.69 10.36
C LEU A 104 -4.25 2.19 10.54
N TYR A 105 -3.40 2.65 11.46
CA TYR A 105 -3.14 4.07 11.68
C TYR A 105 -2.64 4.76 10.41
N GLY A 106 -1.76 4.11 9.63
CA GLY A 106 -1.27 4.66 8.36
C GLY A 106 -2.32 4.84 7.25
N LYS A 107 -3.53 4.28 7.43
CA LYS A 107 -4.68 4.38 6.51
C LYS A 107 -5.97 4.84 7.20
N ARG A 108 -5.88 5.26 8.46
CA ARG A 108 -7.04 5.60 9.29
C ARG A 108 -7.73 6.83 8.72
N ILE A 109 -9.04 6.70 8.50
CA ILE A 109 -9.88 7.76 7.93
C ILE A 109 -10.10 8.87 8.95
N ASP A 110 -10.16 8.51 10.23
CA ASP A 110 -10.53 9.38 11.34
C ASP A 110 -9.35 9.96 12.11
N GLY A 111 -9.55 11.14 12.69
CA GLY A 111 -8.55 11.86 13.48
C GLY A 111 -7.58 12.65 12.61
N GLU A 112 -6.67 13.38 13.27
CA GLU A 112 -5.69 14.21 12.58
C GLU A 112 -4.69 13.33 11.81
N PRO A 113 -4.49 13.56 10.49
CA PRO A 113 -3.61 12.74 9.67
C PRO A 113 -2.18 12.65 10.21
N ARG A 114 -1.68 13.73 10.81
CA ARG A 114 -0.37 13.81 11.45
C ARG A 114 -0.27 12.84 12.63
N ASP A 115 -1.21 12.91 13.56
CA ASP A 115 -1.21 12.06 14.76
C ASP A 115 -1.33 10.58 14.37
N ASN A 116 -2.12 10.28 13.34
CA ASN A 116 -2.22 8.94 12.79
C ASN A 116 -0.88 8.45 12.21
N GLN A 117 -0.12 9.31 11.52
CA GLN A 117 1.20 8.95 11.02
C GLN A 117 2.20 8.69 12.15
N GLU A 118 2.20 9.51 13.21
CA GLU A 118 3.07 9.31 14.36
C GLU A 118 2.73 8.03 15.14
N LYS A 119 1.43 7.72 15.31
CA LYS A 119 1.00 6.43 15.87
C LYS A 119 1.44 5.25 14.99
N ALA A 120 1.29 5.37 13.67
CA ALA A 120 1.74 4.32 12.75
C ALA A 120 3.25 4.08 12.84
N LEU A 121 4.04 5.16 12.91
CA LEU A 121 5.49 5.10 13.07
C LEU A 121 5.88 4.44 14.38
N ALA A 122 5.24 4.83 15.50
CA ALA A 122 5.48 4.24 16.81
C ALA A 122 5.20 2.74 16.82
N CYS A 123 4.05 2.32 16.26
CA CYS A 123 3.67 0.91 16.15
C CYS A 123 4.65 0.09 15.28
N TYR A 124 5.06 0.59 14.12
CA TYR A 124 6.04 -0.10 13.29
C TYR A 124 7.42 -0.18 13.96
N THR A 125 7.84 0.88 14.66
CA THR A 125 9.10 0.89 15.41
C THR A 125 9.06 -0.13 16.55
N ALA A 126 7.94 -0.20 17.27
CA ALA A 126 7.70 -1.18 18.32
C ALA A 126 7.77 -2.62 17.77
N ALA A 127 7.12 -2.92 16.64
CA ALA A 127 7.20 -4.23 16.01
C ALA A 127 8.66 -4.62 15.66
N LEU A 128 9.47 -3.66 15.19
CA LEU A 128 10.89 -3.87 14.87
C LEU A 128 11.80 -4.11 16.08
N GLU A 129 11.35 -3.84 17.32
CA GLU A 129 12.09 -4.24 18.53
C GLU A 129 12.19 -5.77 18.67
N ILE A 130 11.15 -6.48 18.21
CA ILE A 130 11.08 -7.95 18.23
C ILE A 130 11.45 -8.54 16.89
N TRP A 131 10.90 -7.98 15.81
CA TRP A 131 11.17 -8.42 14.45
C TRP A 131 12.44 -7.80 13.92
N THR A 132 13.56 -8.30 14.40
CA THR A 132 14.88 -7.96 13.85
C THR A 132 15.14 -8.73 12.56
N ARG A 133 16.14 -8.27 11.80
CA ARG A 133 16.57 -8.93 10.57
C ARG A 133 16.96 -10.39 10.80
N GLU A 134 17.57 -10.70 11.94
CA GLU A 134 18.06 -12.03 12.28
C GLU A 134 16.94 -12.93 12.81
N ARG A 135 16.05 -12.37 13.64
CA ARG A 135 15.02 -13.15 14.34
C ARG A 135 13.80 -13.42 13.46
N ALA A 136 13.33 -12.41 12.72
CA ALA A 136 12.14 -12.50 11.88
C ALA A 136 12.38 -11.75 10.56
N PRO A 137 13.27 -12.26 9.68
CA PRO A 137 13.75 -11.53 8.50
C PRO A 137 12.62 -11.03 7.58
N MET A 138 11.60 -11.87 7.34
CA MET A 138 10.50 -11.50 6.44
C MET A 138 9.56 -10.46 7.05
N ASP A 139 9.26 -10.56 8.35
CA ASP A 139 8.42 -9.60 9.06
C ASP A 139 9.14 -8.25 9.22
N TRP A 140 10.45 -8.29 9.51
CA TRP A 140 11.32 -7.12 9.49
C TRP A 140 11.27 -6.43 8.12
N ALA A 141 11.50 -7.17 7.03
CA ALA A 141 11.49 -6.61 5.67
C ALA A 141 10.11 -6.06 5.26
N THR A 142 9.04 -6.71 5.72
CA THR A 142 7.66 -6.25 5.51
C THR A 142 7.38 -4.95 6.25
N THR A 143 7.86 -4.85 7.49
CA THR A 143 7.74 -3.63 8.29
C THR A 143 8.59 -2.49 7.72
N GLN A 144 9.80 -2.78 7.22
CA GLN A 144 10.63 -1.81 6.50
C GLN A 144 9.91 -1.28 5.25
N HIS A 145 9.32 -2.16 4.43
CA HIS A 145 8.52 -1.72 3.28
C HIS A 145 7.33 -0.83 3.69
N ALA A 146 6.65 -1.17 4.79
CA ALA A 146 5.54 -0.38 5.31
C ALA A 146 5.98 1.00 5.81
N LEU A 147 7.10 1.08 6.53
CA LEU A 147 7.74 2.34 6.92
C LEU A 147 8.13 3.18 5.71
N GLY A 148 8.67 2.56 4.66
CA GLY A 148 8.97 3.26 3.41
C GLY A 148 7.73 3.90 2.77
N ASN A 149 6.58 3.22 2.82
CA ASN A 149 5.32 3.78 2.36
C ASN A 149 4.81 4.92 3.23
N LEU A 150 5.02 4.82 4.55
CA LEU A 150 4.65 5.84 5.52
C LEU A 150 5.49 7.11 5.31
N TYR A 151 6.82 6.99 5.27
CA TYR A 151 7.72 8.12 5.01
C TYR A 151 7.42 8.80 3.67
N LYS A 152 7.14 8.05 2.60
CA LYS A 152 6.76 8.64 1.30
C LYS A 152 5.52 9.55 1.37
N LYS A 153 4.63 9.33 2.33
CA LYS A 153 3.38 10.08 2.52
C LYS A 153 3.42 11.03 3.72
N ARG A 154 4.54 11.07 4.45
CA ARG A 154 4.62 11.81 5.71
C ARG A 154 4.40 13.30 5.46
N ILE A 155 3.54 13.89 6.28
CA ILE A 155 3.18 15.31 6.22
C ILE A 155 4.25 16.16 6.90
N ASP A 156 4.89 15.57 7.91
CA ASP A 156 5.96 16.19 8.70
C ASP A 156 7.34 15.97 8.14
N GLU A 157 8.23 16.91 8.48
CA GLU A 157 9.60 17.04 7.97
C GLU A 157 9.65 17.47 6.50
N GLU A 158 10.84 17.89 6.06
CA GLU A 158 11.06 18.25 4.68
C GLU A 158 10.77 17.04 3.78
N PRO A 159 9.95 17.17 2.71
CA PRO A 159 9.61 16.07 1.81
C PRO A 159 10.84 15.35 1.25
N ARG A 160 11.94 16.09 1.11
CA ARG A 160 13.25 15.61 0.70
C ARG A 160 13.84 14.58 1.66
N ASP A 161 13.85 14.85 2.96
CA ASP A 161 14.42 13.95 3.96
C ASP A 161 13.57 12.70 4.12
N ASN A 162 12.24 12.86 4.06
CA ASN A 162 11.29 11.76 4.04
C ASN A 162 11.50 10.80 2.87
N GLN A 163 11.82 11.33 1.68
CA GLN A 163 12.12 10.48 0.52
C GLN A 163 13.38 9.65 0.74
N GLU A 164 14.43 10.19 1.37
CA GLU A 164 15.64 9.43 1.66
C GLU A 164 15.44 8.38 2.76
N LYS A 165 14.64 8.70 3.80
CA LYS A 165 14.21 7.71 4.79
C LYS A 165 13.40 6.58 4.14
N ALA A 166 12.47 6.92 3.25
CA ALA A 166 11.71 5.93 2.49
C ALA A 166 12.62 5.05 1.62
N LEU A 167 13.61 5.66 0.96
CA LEU A 167 14.58 4.95 0.13
C LEU A 167 15.40 3.95 0.96
N ALA A 168 15.88 4.37 2.12
CA ALA A 168 16.61 3.51 3.05
C ALA A 168 15.76 2.30 3.48
N CYS A 169 14.51 2.53 3.89
CA CYS A 169 13.58 1.48 4.28
C CYS A 169 13.29 0.47 3.15
N TYR A 170 13.00 0.94 1.93
CA TYR A 170 12.77 0.02 0.81
C TYR A 170 14.02 -0.76 0.42
N THR A 171 15.20 -0.13 0.46
CA THR A 171 16.48 -0.80 0.17
C THR A 171 16.75 -1.88 1.20
N ALA A 172 16.56 -1.57 2.49
CA ALA A 172 16.65 -2.54 3.58
C ALA A 172 15.70 -3.73 3.39
N ALA A 173 14.44 -3.46 3.00
CA ALA A 173 13.46 -4.52 2.71
C ALA A 173 13.92 -5.46 1.57
N LEU A 174 14.57 -4.93 0.53
CA LEU A 174 15.09 -5.70 -0.60
C LEU A 174 16.30 -6.59 -0.25
N GLU A 175 16.97 -6.35 0.88
CA GLU A 175 18.05 -7.24 1.33
C GLU A 175 17.52 -8.63 1.74
N ILE A 176 16.25 -8.73 2.09
CA ILE A 176 15.58 -9.99 2.44
C ILE A 176 14.59 -10.40 1.37
N ARG A 177 13.79 -9.46 0.86
CA ARG A 177 12.83 -9.70 -0.22
C ARG A 177 13.58 -9.78 -1.53
N THR A 178 14.15 -10.93 -1.85
CA THR A 178 14.78 -11.17 -3.16
C THR A 178 13.77 -11.73 -4.16
N ARG A 179 14.14 -11.70 -5.45
CA ARG A 179 13.32 -12.24 -6.53
C ARG A 179 13.03 -13.74 -6.33
N GLU A 180 13.97 -14.49 -5.78
CA GLU A 180 13.90 -15.93 -5.59
C GLU A 180 13.10 -16.29 -4.34
N ARG A 181 13.34 -15.57 -3.24
CA ARG A 181 12.76 -15.89 -1.93
C ARG A 181 11.31 -15.41 -1.80
N ALA A 182 11.04 -14.19 -2.27
CA ALA A 182 9.75 -13.55 -2.13
C ALA A 182 9.42 -12.73 -3.39
N PRO A 183 9.20 -13.39 -4.55
CA PRO A 183 9.12 -12.74 -5.86
C PRO A 183 8.11 -11.60 -5.90
N MET A 184 6.91 -11.81 -5.33
CA MET A 184 5.85 -10.81 -5.37
C MET A 184 6.17 -9.61 -4.46
N ASP A 185 6.68 -9.85 -3.25
CA ASP A 185 7.09 -8.79 -2.32
C ASP A 185 8.29 -7.98 -2.84
N TRP A 186 9.24 -8.65 -3.48
CA TRP A 186 10.35 -8.02 -4.18
C TRP A 186 9.81 -7.10 -5.28
N ALA A 187 8.92 -7.59 -6.14
CA ALA A 187 8.33 -6.79 -7.21
C ALA A 187 7.48 -5.61 -6.71
N MET A 188 6.74 -5.79 -5.61
CA MET A 188 6.02 -4.70 -4.95
C MET A 188 6.98 -3.62 -4.43
N THR A 189 8.11 -4.04 -3.86
CA THR A 189 9.12 -3.11 -3.33
C THR A 189 9.87 -2.39 -4.46
N GLN A 190 10.20 -3.10 -5.55
CA GLN A 190 10.76 -2.50 -6.76
C GLN A 190 9.82 -1.46 -7.37
N TYR A 191 8.52 -1.76 -7.50
CA TYR A 191 7.53 -0.77 -7.95
C TYR A 191 7.45 0.46 -7.02
N ALA A 192 7.53 0.27 -5.71
CA ALA A 192 7.52 1.37 -4.75
C ALA A 192 8.78 2.25 -4.88
N LEU A 193 9.95 1.65 -5.07
CA LEU A 193 11.20 2.34 -5.39
C LEU A 193 11.12 3.09 -6.71
N GLY A 194 10.55 2.50 -7.76
CA GLY A 194 10.36 3.17 -9.04
C GLY A 194 9.53 4.45 -8.91
N ASN A 195 8.46 4.39 -8.12
CA ASN A 195 7.63 5.56 -7.82
C ASN A 195 8.38 6.63 -7.01
N LEU A 196 9.23 6.20 -6.08
CA LEU A 196 10.02 7.10 -5.25
C LEU A 196 11.08 7.80 -6.09
N TYR A 197 11.90 7.06 -6.84
CA TYR A 197 12.92 7.61 -7.72
C TYR A 197 12.33 8.54 -8.77
N GLY A 198 11.19 8.20 -9.38
CA GLY A 198 10.53 9.06 -10.37
C GLY A 198 10.05 10.42 -9.83
N LYS A 199 9.99 10.60 -8.51
CA LYS A 199 9.60 11.84 -7.83
C LYS A 199 10.69 12.37 -6.87
N ARG A 200 11.87 11.75 -6.87
CA ARG A 200 12.94 12.04 -5.92
C ARG A 200 13.51 13.44 -6.17
N ILE A 201 13.59 14.22 -5.11
CA ILE A 201 14.06 15.62 -5.14
C ILE A 201 15.60 15.68 -5.15
N HIS A 202 16.26 14.77 -4.43
CA HIS A 202 17.71 14.70 -4.36
C HIS A 202 18.37 14.00 -5.55
N GLY A 203 19.59 14.42 -5.89
CA GLY A 203 20.36 13.86 -7.00
C GLY A 203 19.91 14.41 -8.36
N GLU A 204 20.57 13.96 -9.42
CA GLU A 204 20.22 14.38 -10.77
C GLU A 204 18.91 13.74 -11.22
N SER A 205 18.00 14.56 -11.74
CA SER A 205 16.70 14.10 -12.22
C SER A 205 16.84 12.99 -13.28
N ARG A 206 17.85 13.10 -14.15
CA ARG A 206 18.17 12.10 -15.16
C ARG A 206 18.48 10.73 -14.54
N ASP A 207 19.42 10.68 -13.61
CA ASP A 207 19.84 9.41 -12.98
C ASP A 207 18.70 8.79 -12.17
N ASN A 208 17.92 9.61 -11.48
CA ASN A 208 16.73 9.15 -10.77
C ASN A 208 15.70 8.54 -11.73
N GLN A 209 15.48 9.13 -12.91
CA GLN A 209 14.57 8.57 -13.92
C GLN A 209 15.04 7.21 -14.44
N GLU A 210 16.35 7.03 -14.69
CA GLU A 210 16.88 5.74 -15.14
C GLU A 210 16.81 4.67 -14.03
N LYS A 211 17.06 5.04 -12.77
CA LYS A 211 16.83 4.15 -11.62
C LYS A 211 15.35 3.76 -11.49
N ALA A 212 14.44 4.72 -11.68
CA ALA A 212 13.01 4.44 -11.66
C ALA A 212 12.61 3.46 -12.77
N LEU A 213 13.14 3.65 -13.98
CA LEU A 213 12.92 2.77 -15.11
C LEU A 213 13.39 1.35 -14.80
N ALA A 214 14.62 1.20 -14.30
CA ALA A 214 15.18 -0.10 -13.91
C ALA A 214 14.30 -0.81 -12.86
N CYS A 215 13.85 -0.09 -11.84
CA CYS A 215 12.95 -0.62 -10.81
C CYS A 215 11.60 -1.08 -11.37
N TYR A 216 10.98 -0.30 -12.25
CA TYR A 216 9.71 -0.71 -12.87
C TYR A 216 9.87 -1.90 -13.80
N THR A 217 10.93 -1.93 -14.60
CA THR A 217 11.24 -3.07 -15.47
C THR A 217 11.46 -4.34 -14.65
N ALA A 218 12.23 -4.25 -13.56
CA ALA A 218 12.42 -5.35 -12.61
C ALA A 218 11.08 -5.84 -12.03
N ALA A 219 10.21 -4.93 -11.60
CA ALA A 219 8.89 -5.28 -11.08
C ALA A 219 8.02 -6.03 -12.12
N LEU A 220 8.10 -5.67 -13.40
CA LEU A 220 7.37 -6.32 -14.50
C LEU A 220 7.85 -7.74 -14.82
N GLU A 221 9.05 -8.14 -14.38
CA GLU A 221 9.52 -9.52 -14.54
C GLU A 221 8.68 -10.53 -13.73
N ILE A 222 8.04 -10.06 -12.65
CA ILE A 222 7.18 -10.87 -11.79
C ILE A 222 5.72 -10.47 -11.93
N ARG A 223 5.43 -9.17 -11.99
CA ARG A 223 4.08 -8.63 -12.20
C ARG A 223 3.73 -8.75 -13.67
N THR A 224 3.39 -9.94 -14.13
CA THR A 224 2.94 -10.17 -15.50
C THR A 224 1.42 -9.99 -15.61
N ARG A 225 0.92 -9.86 -16.84
CA ARG A 225 -0.52 -9.76 -17.13
C ARG A 225 -1.29 -10.97 -16.59
N GLU A 226 -0.70 -12.16 -16.65
CA GLU A 226 -1.34 -13.42 -16.26
C GLU A 226 -1.33 -13.61 -14.75
N ARG A 227 -0.20 -13.30 -14.11
CA ARG A 227 0.00 -13.56 -12.68
C ARG A 227 -0.62 -12.48 -11.79
N ALA A 228 -0.51 -11.22 -12.20
CA ALA A 228 -0.96 -10.08 -11.42
C ALA A 228 -1.45 -8.95 -12.36
N PRO A 229 -2.58 -9.16 -13.08
CA PRO A 229 -3.02 -8.28 -14.16
C PRO A 229 -3.14 -6.82 -13.74
N MET A 230 -3.69 -6.57 -12.54
CA MET A 230 -3.88 -5.21 -12.04
C MET A 230 -2.55 -4.55 -11.67
N ASP A 231 -1.66 -5.25 -10.97
CA ASP A 231 -0.34 -4.73 -10.62
C ASP A 231 0.54 -4.49 -11.86
N TRP A 232 0.45 -5.37 -12.85
CA TRP A 232 1.11 -5.20 -14.15
C TRP A 232 0.62 -3.93 -14.84
N ALA A 233 -0.70 -3.73 -14.93
CA ALA A 233 -1.27 -2.55 -15.57
C ALA A 233 -0.95 -1.25 -14.83
N MET A 234 -0.93 -1.27 -13.49
CA MET A 234 -0.47 -0.14 -12.67
C MET A 234 1.00 0.19 -12.92
N THR A 235 1.85 -0.83 -13.10
CA THR A 235 3.27 -0.65 -13.39
C THR A 235 3.48 -0.10 -14.81
N GLN A 236 2.71 -0.57 -15.79
CA GLN A 236 2.69 -0.02 -17.16
C GLN A 236 2.27 1.45 -17.17
N TYR A 237 1.22 1.81 -16.44
CA TYR A 237 0.81 3.21 -16.30
C TYR A 237 1.92 4.08 -15.67
N ALA A 238 2.60 3.58 -14.65
CA ALA A 238 3.71 4.30 -14.01
C ALA A 238 4.90 4.49 -14.97
N LEU A 239 5.21 3.50 -15.79
CA LEU A 239 6.20 3.62 -16.87
C LEU A 239 5.79 4.65 -17.92
N GLY A 240 4.52 4.67 -18.34
CA GLY A 240 4.01 5.68 -19.27
C GLY A 240 4.20 7.10 -18.74
N ASN A 241 3.92 7.31 -17.46
CA ASN A 241 4.16 8.59 -16.77
C ASN A 241 5.64 8.97 -16.74
N LEU A 242 6.52 8.00 -16.51
CA LEU A 242 7.96 8.22 -16.48
C LEU A 242 8.49 8.58 -17.87
N TYR A 243 8.15 7.78 -18.90
CA TYR A 243 8.55 8.04 -20.28
C TYR A 243 8.05 9.40 -20.79
N GLY A 244 6.82 9.79 -20.48
CA GLY A 244 6.26 11.09 -20.87
C GLY A 244 6.95 12.32 -20.23
N LYS A 245 7.83 12.09 -19.25
CA LYS A 245 8.64 13.12 -18.57
C LYS A 245 10.16 12.86 -18.68
N ARG A 246 10.55 11.79 -19.37
CA ARG A 246 11.94 11.33 -19.40
C ARG A 246 12.81 12.32 -20.17
N ILE A 247 13.92 12.72 -19.56
CA ILE A 247 14.87 13.69 -20.11
C ILE A 247 15.81 13.02 -21.11
N HIS A 248 16.16 11.75 -20.89
CA HIS A 248 17.13 11.03 -21.70
C HIS A 248 16.52 10.39 -22.95
N GLY A 249 17.28 10.39 -24.06
CA GLY A 249 16.86 9.84 -25.35
C GLY A 249 15.98 10.80 -26.15
N GLU A 250 15.62 10.39 -27.36
CA GLU A 250 14.81 11.22 -28.25
C GLU A 250 13.41 11.46 -27.67
N PRO A 251 12.94 12.72 -27.56
CA PRO A 251 11.63 13.04 -27.01
C PRO A 251 10.50 12.28 -27.71
N ARG A 252 10.58 12.12 -29.03
CA ARG A 252 9.59 11.39 -29.82
C ARG A 252 9.53 9.91 -29.44
N ASP A 253 10.66 9.25 -29.32
CA ASP A 253 10.73 7.84 -28.92
C ASP A 253 10.18 7.62 -27.51
N ASN A 254 10.50 8.54 -26.59
CA ASN A 254 9.95 8.51 -25.23
C ASN A 254 8.43 8.69 -25.23
N GLN A 255 7.90 9.58 -26.08
CA GLN A 255 6.44 9.74 -26.22
C GLN A 255 5.77 8.48 -26.78
N GLU A 256 6.34 7.85 -27.82
CA GLU A 256 5.80 6.60 -28.38
C GLU A 256 5.83 5.47 -27.34
N LYS A 257 6.91 5.35 -26.55
CA LYS A 257 6.97 4.41 -25.42
C LYS A 257 5.90 4.70 -24.36
N ALA A 258 5.67 5.97 -24.05
CA ALA A 258 4.63 6.36 -23.10
C ALA A 258 3.22 6.00 -23.59
N LEU A 259 2.92 6.27 -24.88
CA LEU A 259 1.67 5.88 -25.52
C LEU A 259 1.45 4.37 -25.48
N ALA A 260 2.48 3.60 -25.83
CA ALA A 260 2.43 2.13 -25.76
C ALA A 260 2.11 1.65 -24.34
N CYS A 261 2.85 2.12 -23.33
CA CYS A 261 2.62 1.77 -21.93
C CYS A 261 1.19 2.08 -21.44
N TYR A 262 0.65 3.26 -21.77
CA TYR A 262 -0.72 3.60 -21.38
C TYR A 262 -1.76 2.74 -22.09
N THR A 263 -1.56 2.46 -23.38
CA THR A 263 -2.47 1.60 -24.16
C THR A 263 -2.48 0.19 -23.57
N THR A 264 -1.30 -0.36 -23.26
CA THR A 264 -1.15 -1.64 -22.57
C THR A 264 -1.82 -1.66 -21.19
N ALA A 265 -1.72 -0.57 -20.42
CA ALA A 265 -2.41 -0.47 -19.12
C ALA A 265 -3.95 -0.49 -19.27
N LEU A 266 -4.49 0.12 -20.32
CA LEU A 266 -5.93 0.17 -20.61
C LEU A 266 -6.54 -1.19 -20.98
N GLU A 267 -5.72 -2.19 -21.34
CA GLU A 267 -6.21 -3.56 -21.58
C GLU A 267 -6.80 -4.19 -20.30
N ILE A 268 -6.33 -3.76 -19.13
CA ILE A 268 -6.82 -4.22 -17.82
C ILE A 268 -7.59 -3.13 -17.08
N ARG A 269 -7.12 -1.87 -17.15
CA ARG A 269 -7.78 -0.72 -16.52
C ARG A 269 -8.93 -0.25 -17.41
N THR A 270 -10.00 -1.05 -17.48
CA THR A 270 -11.21 -0.72 -18.24
C THR A 270 -12.19 0.09 -17.41
N ARG A 271 -13.15 0.74 -18.08
CA ARG A 271 -14.18 1.55 -17.41
C ARG A 271 -15.03 0.69 -16.46
N GLU A 272 -15.26 -0.57 -16.81
CA GLU A 272 -16.10 -1.50 -16.07
C GLU A 272 -15.35 -2.10 -14.88
N ARG A 273 -14.09 -2.49 -15.06
CA ARG A 273 -13.30 -3.17 -14.04
C ARG A 273 -12.67 -2.21 -13.05
N ALA A 274 -12.20 -1.05 -13.52
CA ALA A 274 -11.45 -0.10 -12.73
C ALA A 274 -11.70 1.34 -13.24
N PRO A 275 -12.92 1.89 -13.04
CA PRO A 275 -13.36 3.15 -13.65
C PRO A 275 -12.45 4.34 -13.35
N MET A 276 -11.99 4.48 -12.10
CA MET A 276 -11.09 5.57 -11.69
C MET A 276 -9.72 5.45 -12.35
N ASP A 277 -9.20 4.23 -12.37
CA ASP A 277 -7.92 3.86 -12.94
C ASP A 277 -7.88 4.02 -14.47
N TRP A 278 -8.97 3.65 -15.14
CA TRP A 278 -9.21 3.92 -16.55
C TRP A 278 -9.20 5.42 -16.82
N ALA A 279 -9.99 6.21 -16.06
CA ALA A 279 -10.10 7.65 -16.25
C ALA A 279 -8.75 8.37 -16.07
N MET A 280 -7.97 7.99 -15.05
CA MET A 280 -6.62 8.51 -14.84
C MET A 280 -5.68 8.20 -16.02
N THR A 281 -5.81 7.01 -16.61
CA THR A 281 -4.99 6.61 -17.76
C THR A 281 -5.39 7.38 -19.03
N GLN A 282 -6.69 7.53 -19.27
CA GLN A 282 -7.22 8.34 -20.36
C GLN A 282 -6.80 9.81 -20.26
N TYR A 283 -6.86 10.39 -19.05
CA TYR A 283 -6.39 11.75 -18.80
C TYR A 283 -4.89 11.91 -19.12
N ALA A 284 -4.07 10.94 -18.70
CA ALA A 284 -2.63 10.97 -18.99
C ALA A 284 -2.33 10.88 -20.51
N LEU A 285 -3.10 10.06 -21.24
CA LEU A 285 -3.04 10.00 -22.71
C LEU A 285 -3.43 11.33 -23.35
N GLY A 286 -4.53 11.95 -22.91
CA GLY A 286 -4.97 13.25 -23.41
C GLY A 286 -3.90 14.34 -23.25
N ASN A 287 -3.26 14.39 -22.08
CA ASN A 287 -2.14 15.30 -21.82
C ASN A 287 -0.94 15.05 -22.74
N LEU A 288 -0.66 13.78 -23.06
CA LEU A 288 0.44 13.41 -23.94
C LEU A 288 0.16 13.81 -25.40
N TYR A 289 -1.05 13.55 -25.90
CA TYR A 289 -1.47 13.99 -27.23
C TYR A 289 -1.46 15.51 -27.38
N GLY A 290 -1.94 16.25 -26.37
CA GLY A 290 -1.89 17.71 -26.37
C GLY A 290 -0.45 18.24 -26.52
N LYS A 291 0.52 17.65 -25.81
CA LYS A 291 1.94 18.01 -25.94
C LYS A 291 2.49 17.72 -27.34
N ARG A 292 2.11 16.60 -27.95
CA ARG A 292 2.54 16.22 -29.30
C ARG A 292 2.07 17.22 -30.34
N ILE A 293 0.79 17.58 -30.32
CA ILE A 293 0.20 18.56 -31.26
C ILE A 293 0.89 19.93 -31.12
N HIS A 294 1.08 20.41 -29.89
CA HIS A 294 1.76 21.68 -29.66
C HIS A 294 3.23 21.67 -30.06
N GLY A 295 3.94 20.54 -29.85
CA GLY A 295 5.32 20.36 -30.30
C GLY A 295 5.44 20.39 -31.82
N GLU A 296 4.66 19.55 -32.52
CA GLU A 296 4.64 19.51 -33.98
C GLU A 296 4.26 20.87 -34.58
N SER A 297 3.33 21.60 -33.96
CA SER A 297 2.96 22.94 -34.41
C SER A 297 4.10 23.96 -34.26
N ARG A 298 4.92 23.88 -33.21
CA ARG A 298 6.09 24.76 -33.04
C ARG A 298 7.19 24.41 -34.04
N ASP A 299 7.50 23.13 -34.20
CA ASP A 299 8.52 22.67 -35.15
C ASP A 299 8.18 23.09 -36.59
N ASN A 300 6.89 23.05 -36.95
CA ASN A 300 6.42 23.50 -38.26
C ASN A 300 6.53 25.03 -38.42
N GLN A 301 6.34 25.82 -37.37
CA GLN A 301 6.54 27.27 -37.40
C GLN A 301 8.02 27.65 -37.51
N GLU A 302 8.89 26.99 -36.76
CA GLU A 302 10.35 27.24 -36.82
C GLU A 302 10.93 26.90 -38.19
N LYS A 303 10.53 25.78 -38.79
CA LYS A 303 10.92 25.42 -40.16
C LYS A 303 10.39 26.37 -41.23
N ALA A 304 9.25 27.03 -40.99
CA ALA A 304 8.68 28.00 -41.92
C ALA A 304 9.37 29.37 -41.87
N LEU A 305 10.14 29.65 -40.81
CA LEU A 305 10.86 30.91 -40.60
C LEU A 305 12.38 30.81 -40.89
N ALA A 306 12.89 29.61 -41.18
CA ALA A 306 14.27 29.34 -41.59
C ALA A 306 14.41 29.26 -43.11
#